data_AF-A0A849EYM6-F1
#
_entry.id   AF-A0A849EYM6-F1
#
_cell.length_a   1.000
_cell.length_b   1.000
_cell.length_c   1.000
_cell.angle_alpha   90.00
_cell.angle_beta   90.00
_cell.angle_gamma   90.00
#
_symmetry.space_group_name_H-M   'P 1'
#
loop_
_entity.id
_entity.type
_entity.pdbx_description
1 polymer ?
#
loop_
_entity_poly.entity_id
_entity_poly.type
_entity_poly.pdbx_seq_one_letter_code
_entity_poly.pdbx_strand_id
1 'polypeptide(L)'
;MNIQAWRPEKVFFIWIVGHMVCWTLLPTLVNPNLPYDVIEGLAWGHEWQWGYYKHPPIKPWFLESMAILSCRGEWAMYLLSQLCVGAASWSVWRLGRDLLSP
;
A
#
# COMPACT_ATOMS: atom_id res chain seq x y z
N MET A 1 -8.76 -0.10 31.18
CA MET A 1 -7.71 0.48 30.30
C MET A 1 -8.16 1.90 29.96
N ASN A 2 -7.48 2.93 30.48
CA ASN A 2 -7.95 4.32 30.35
C ASN A 2 -7.58 4.87 28.96
N ILE A 3 -8.54 4.91 28.04
CA ILE A 3 -8.34 5.33 26.64
C ILE A 3 -7.99 6.84 26.55
N GLN A 4 -8.28 7.63 27.60
CA GLN A 4 -8.01 9.07 27.63
C GLN A 4 -6.52 9.45 27.73
N ALA A 5 -5.61 8.51 28.03
CA ALA A 5 -4.17 8.81 28.15
C ALA A 5 -3.42 8.79 26.81
N TRP A 6 -4.04 8.33 25.73
CA TRP A 6 -3.34 8.08 24.47
C TRP A 6 -3.44 9.29 23.55
N ARG A 7 -2.27 9.85 23.21
CA ARG A 7 -2.15 10.90 22.21
C ARG A 7 -2.72 10.41 20.87
N PRO A 8 -3.62 11.15 20.19
CA PRO A 8 -4.25 10.72 18.94
C PRO A 8 -3.23 10.34 17.86
N GLU A 9 -2.07 11.00 17.82
CA GLU A 9 -0.98 10.65 16.91
C GLU A 9 -0.53 9.20 17.11
N LYS A 10 -0.33 8.78 18.37
CA LYS A 10 0.14 7.43 18.70
C LYS A 10 -0.88 6.37 18.29
N VAL A 11 -2.16 6.63 18.54
CA VAL A 11 -3.24 5.72 18.17
C VAL A 11 -3.30 5.57 16.64
N PHE A 12 -3.23 6.68 15.91
CA PHE A 12 -3.21 6.67 14.45
C PHE A 12 -2.00 5.90 13.91
N PHE A 13 -0.79 6.13 14.44
CA PHE A 13 0.41 5.43 13.99
C PHE A 13 0.39 3.92 14.32
N ILE A 14 -0.16 3.52 15.46
CA ILE A 14 -0.33 2.10 15.77
C ILE A 14 -1.33 1.46 14.82
N TRP A 15 -2.45 2.14 14.55
CA TRP A 15 -3.46 1.64 13.64
C TRP A 15 -2.92 1.47 12.22
N ILE A 16 -2.26 2.50 11.66
CA ILE A 16 -1.74 2.45 10.28
C ILE A 16 -0.64 1.38 10.13
N VAL A 17 0.30 1.29 11.08
CA VAL A 17 1.35 0.27 11.04
C VAL A 17 0.76 -1.13 11.20
N GLY A 18 -0.15 -1.31 12.16
CA GLY A 18 -0.85 -2.58 12.35
C GLY A 18 -1.63 -3.00 11.11
N HIS A 19 -2.36 -2.07 10.49
CA HIS A 19 -3.08 -2.31 9.24
C HIS A 19 -2.13 -2.74 8.11
N MET A 20 -1.04 -1.98 7.90
CA MET A 20 -0.06 -2.29 6.86
C MET A 20 0.60 -3.65 7.08
N VAL A 21 0.97 -4.00 8.32
CA VAL A 21 1.57 -5.30 8.65
C VAL A 21 0.56 -6.43 8.44
N CYS A 22 -0.64 -6.31 9.01
CA CYS A 22 -1.69 -7.32 8.88
C CYS A 22 -2.04 -7.59 7.42
N TRP A 23 -2.26 -6.55 6.61
CA TRP A 23 -2.67 -6.69 5.23
C TRP A 23 -1.51 -6.87 4.24
N THR A 24 -0.26 -6.83 4.71
CA THR A 24 0.87 -7.38 3.94
C THR A 24 1.02 -8.87 4.22
N LEU A 25 1.06 -9.27 5.50
CA LEU A 25 1.35 -10.64 5.89
C LEU A 25 0.19 -11.59 5.61
N LEU A 26 -1.04 -11.23 5.95
CA LEU A 26 -2.20 -12.10 5.79
C LEU A 26 -2.38 -12.59 4.35
N PRO A 27 -2.45 -11.72 3.31
CA PRO A 27 -2.58 -12.20 1.94
C PRO A 27 -1.30 -12.90 1.45
N THR A 28 -0.11 -12.50 1.90
CA THR A 28 1.15 -13.20 1.57
C THR A 28 1.13 -14.66 2.04
N LEU A 29 0.54 -14.94 3.20
CA LEU A 29 0.53 -16.27 3.80
C LEU A 29 -0.65 -17.14 3.35
N VAL A 30 -1.76 -16.52 2.97
CA VAL A 30 -3.03 -17.23 2.70
C VAL A 30 -3.34 -17.33 1.20
N ASN A 31 -2.96 -16.33 0.40
CA ASN A 31 -3.25 -16.39 -1.04
C ASN A 31 -2.22 -17.29 -1.74
N PRO A 32 -2.67 -18.24 -2.57
CA PRO A 32 -1.76 -19.11 -3.31
C PRO A 32 -1.06 -18.39 -4.47
N ASN A 33 -1.60 -17.25 -4.92
CA ASN A 33 -1.08 -16.44 -6.01
C ASN A 33 -1.50 -14.98 -5.82
N LEU A 34 -0.82 -14.08 -6.53
CA LEU A 34 -1.23 -12.69 -6.66
C LEU A 34 -2.61 -12.54 -7.36
N PRO A 35 -3.36 -11.46 -7.05
CA PRO A 35 -4.58 -11.13 -7.79
C PRO A 35 -4.32 -10.92 -9.28
N TYR A 36 -5.28 -11.28 -10.13
CA TYR A 36 -5.14 -11.22 -11.58
C TYR A 36 -4.71 -9.84 -12.10
N ASP A 37 -5.33 -8.77 -11.59
CA ASP A 37 -5.01 -7.38 -11.99
C ASP A 37 -3.60 -6.92 -11.59
N VAL A 38 -2.98 -7.60 -10.61
CA VAL A 38 -1.59 -7.36 -10.19
C VAL A 38 -0.65 -8.09 -11.15
N ILE A 39 -0.96 -9.34 -11.49
CA ILE A 39 -0.19 -10.13 -12.46
C ILE A 39 -0.19 -9.45 -13.83
N GLU A 40 -1.36 -8.98 -14.30
CA GLU A 40 -1.48 -8.21 -15.53
C GLU A 40 -0.65 -6.91 -15.47
N GLY A 41 -0.72 -6.20 -14.33
CA GLY A 41 0.06 -4.99 -14.11
C GLY A 41 1.57 -5.22 -14.10
N LEU A 42 2.04 -6.36 -13.60
CA LEU A 42 3.45 -6.78 -13.66
C LEU A 42 3.87 -7.15 -15.08
N ALA A 43 3.03 -7.85 -15.84
CA ALA A 43 3.29 -8.17 -17.23
C ALA A 43 3.44 -6.89 -18.07
N TRP A 44 2.61 -5.88 -17.82
CA TRP A 44 2.76 -4.55 -18.41
C TRP A 44 4.01 -3.85 -17.91
N GLY A 45 4.25 -3.86 -16.60
CA GLY A 45 5.36 -3.13 -15.98
C GLY A 45 6.73 -3.55 -16.52
N HIS A 46 6.91 -4.83 -16.86
CA HIS A 46 8.12 -5.35 -17.52
C HIS A 46 8.51 -4.61 -18.79
N GLU A 47 7.54 -4.06 -19.52
CA GLU A 47 7.76 -3.39 -20.80
C GLU A 47 8.13 -1.90 -20.65
N TRP A 48 7.96 -1.32 -19.46
CA TRP A 48 8.25 0.10 -19.17
C TRP A 48 7.65 1.10 -20.17
N GLN A 49 6.47 0.79 -20.71
CA GLN A 49 5.81 1.65 -21.70
C GLN A 49 5.23 2.90 -21.05
N TRP A 50 5.10 3.98 -21.84
CA TRP A 50 4.46 5.23 -21.43
C TRP A 50 2.92 5.18 -21.42
N GLY A 51 2.34 4.06 -21.87
CA GLY A 51 0.90 3.83 -21.85
C GLY A 51 0.59 2.39 -22.22
N TYR A 52 -0.43 1.83 -21.58
CA TYR A 52 -0.90 0.47 -21.81
C TYR A 52 -2.35 0.50 -22.30
N TYR A 53 -2.82 -0.61 -22.87
CA TYR A 53 -4.14 -0.74 -23.49
C TYR A 53 -5.29 -0.14 -22.68
N LYS A 54 -5.25 -0.19 -21.33
CA LYS A 54 -6.30 0.37 -20.46
C LYS A 54 -5.83 1.26 -19.30
N HIS A 55 -4.52 1.51 -19.15
CA HIS A 55 -3.99 2.26 -18.00
C HIS A 55 -2.82 3.19 -18.34
N PRO A 56 -2.71 4.35 -17.65
CA PRO A 56 -1.48 5.13 -17.59
C PRO A 56 -0.31 4.33 -16.98
N PRO A 57 0.94 4.77 -17.21
CA PRO A 57 2.11 3.95 -16.94
C PRO A 57 2.45 3.79 -15.46
N ILE A 58 1.95 4.70 -14.62
CA ILE A 58 2.38 4.82 -13.23
C ILE A 58 2.12 3.56 -12.40
N LYS A 59 0.95 2.91 -12.55
CA LYS A 59 0.62 1.70 -11.80
C LYS A 59 1.57 0.56 -12.19
N PRO A 60 1.71 0.17 -13.47
CA PRO A 60 2.65 -0.87 -13.90
C PRO A 60 4.11 -0.56 -13.54
N TRP A 61 4.56 0.69 -13.66
CA TRP A 61 5.92 1.07 -13.27
C TRP A 61 6.20 0.87 -11.79
N PHE A 62 5.27 1.25 -10.90
CA PHE A 62 5.44 1.00 -9.48
C PHE A 62 5.44 -0.49 -9.15
N LEU A 63 4.58 -1.29 -9.79
CA LEU A 63 4.56 -2.74 -9.62
C LEU A 63 5.90 -3.37 -10.02
N GLU A 64 6.41 -3.05 -11.21
CA GLU A 64 7.68 -3.62 -11.67
C GLU A 64 8.89 -3.10 -10.86
N SER A 65 8.92 -1.82 -10.52
CA SER A 65 9.95 -1.26 -9.62
C SER A 65 10.00 -2.03 -8.31
N MET A 66 8.85 -2.26 -7.69
CA MET A 66 8.76 -2.96 -6.42
C MET A 66 9.13 -4.44 -6.57
N ALA A 67 8.77 -5.07 -7.68
CA ALA A 67 9.16 -6.45 -7.98
C ALA A 67 10.68 -6.58 -8.14
N ILE A 68 11.35 -5.66 -8.84
CA ILE A 68 12.81 -5.66 -8.97
C ILE A 68 13.47 -5.49 -7.60
N LEU A 69 13.02 -4.51 -6.80
CA LEU A 69 13.57 -4.23 -5.47
C LEU A 69 13.39 -5.38 -4.48
N SER A 70 12.35 -6.19 -4.64
CA SER A 70 12.03 -7.32 -3.76
C SER A 70 12.53 -8.67 -4.27
N CYS A 71 13.36 -8.70 -5.32
CA CYS A 71 13.77 -9.94 -6.00
C CYS A 71 12.57 -10.79 -6.45
N ARG A 72 11.53 -10.12 -6.95
CA ARG A 72 10.23 -10.66 -7.42
C ARG A 72 9.41 -11.34 -6.32
N GLY A 73 9.59 -10.95 -5.06
CA GLY A 73 8.78 -11.45 -3.96
C GLY A 73 7.33 -10.94 -4.03
N GLU A 74 6.34 -11.84 -4.04
CA GLU A 74 4.91 -11.51 -4.15
C GLU A 74 4.41 -10.63 -3.00
N TRP A 75 4.96 -10.82 -1.79
CA TRP A 75 4.68 -10.02 -0.60
C TRP A 75 4.85 -8.52 -0.84
N ALA A 76 5.73 -8.15 -1.75
CA ALA A 76 6.05 -6.77 -2.07
C ALA A 76 4.90 -6.05 -2.76
N MET A 77 4.04 -6.77 -3.51
CA MET A 77 2.85 -6.18 -4.13
C MET A 77 1.81 -5.80 -3.08
N TYR A 78 1.67 -6.63 -2.05
CA TYR A 78 0.82 -6.33 -0.90
C TYR A 78 1.40 -5.17 -0.08
N LEU A 79 2.71 -5.15 0.16
CA LEU A 79 3.36 -4.03 0.86
C LEU A 79 3.18 -2.71 0.08
N LEU A 80 3.38 -2.71 -1.24
CA LEU A 80 3.18 -1.53 -2.08
C LEU A 80 1.75 -0.99 -1.97
N SER A 81 0.75 -1.88 -2.01
CA SER A 81 -0.65 -1.51 -1.77
C SER A 81 -0.83 -0.87 -0.39
N GLN A 82 -0.22 -1.46 0.65
CA GLN A 82 -0.29 -0.93 2.01
C GLN A 82 0.45 0.41 2.18
N LEU A 83 1.54 0.66 1.45
CA LEU A 83 2.21 1.97 1.42
C LEU A 83 1.30 3.04 0.82
N CYS A 84 0.57 2.73 -0.26
CA CYS A 84 -0.41 3.64 -0.85
C CYS A 84 -1.58 3.94 0.11
N VAL A 85 -2.14 2.90 0.75
CA VAL A 85 -3.18 3.06 1.78
C VAL A 85 -2.66 3.91 2.93
N GLY A 86 -1.46 3.62 3.43
CA GLY A 86 -0.85 4.38 4.51
C GLY A 86 -0.62 5.85 4.15
N ALA A 87 -0.09 6.14 2.97
CA ALA A 87 0.11 7.50 2.49
C ALA A 87 -1.21 8.27 2.37
N ALA A 88 -2.26 7.63 1.83
CA ALA A 88 -3.59 8.22 1.74
C ALA A 88 -4.18 8.49 3.14
N SER A 89 -4.16 7.50 4.03
CA SER A 89 -4.65 7.65 5.41
C SER A 89 -3.90 8.74 6.18
N TRP A 90 -2.58 8.85 6.03
CA TRP A 90 -1.79 9.90 6.65
C TRP A 90 -2.15 11.29 6.10
N SER A 91 -2.33 11.39 4.79
CA SER A 91 -2.74 12.65 4.14
C SER A 91 -4.12 13.11 4.63
N VAL A 92 -5.08 12.18 4.72
CA VAL A 92 -6.42 12.46 5.25
C VAL A 92 -6.38 12.86 6.72
N TRP A 93 -5.59 12.16 7.54
CA TRP A 93 -5.43 12.49 8.95
C TRP A 93 -4.82 13.89 9.15
N ARG A 94 -3.79 14.22 8.36
CA ARG A 94 -3.17 15.54 8.39
C ARG A 94 -4.17 16.63 7.97
N LEU A 95 -4.89 16.42 6.88
CA LEU A 95 -5.94 17.34 6.44
C LEU A 95 -7.03 17.52 7.50
N GLY A 96 -7.46 16.43 8.15
CA GLY A 96 -8.45 16.48 9.23
C GLY A 96 -7.97 17.31 10.42
N ARG A 97 -6.68 17.23 10.77
CA ARG A 97 -6.07 18.06 11.83
C ARG A 97 -5.99 19.55 11.48
N ASP A 98 -5.83 19.86 10.19
CA ASP A 98 -5.77 21.24 9.73
C ASP A 98 -7.18 21.86 9.65
N LEU A 99 -8.21 21.05 9.39
CA LEU A 99 -9.60 21.50 9.24
C LEU A 99 -10.42 21.48 10.54
N LEU A 100 -10.14 20.56 11.46
CA LEU A 100 -10.88 20.41 12.70
C LEU A 100 -10.07 20.99 13.86
N SER A 101 -10.65 21.96 14.55
CA SER A 101 -10.10 22.41 15.83
C SER A 101 -10.14 21.28 16.86
N PRO A 102 -9.12 21.16 17.73
CA PRO A 102 -9.04 20.10 18.74
C PRO A 102 -10.20 20.07 19.73
#